data_AF-A0A0K8P3J3-F1
#
_entry.id   AF-A0A0K8P3J3-F1
#
_cell.length_a   1.000
_cell.length_b   1.000
_cell.length_c   1.000
_cell.angle_alpha   90.00
_cell.angle_beta   90.00
_cell.angle_gamma   90.00
#
_symmetry.space_group_name_H-M   'P 1'
#
loop_
_entity.id
_entity.type
_entity.pdbx_description
1 polymer ?
#
loop_
_entity_poly.entity_id
_entity_poly.type
_entity_poly.pdbx_seq_one_letter_code
_entity_poly.pdbx_strand_id
1 'polypeptide(L)'
;MNEAATPWNVAAALVASQGRPAAEPARAALLHAPHAPAREAVEHARVELYCDHDEAALRALRDARGALRDAGDAPNAALAVEEAAWHIRRHHPGEAQAALRHAHDALE
;
A
#
# COMPACT_ATOMS: atom_id res chain seq x y z
N MET A 1 36.27 16.26 -68.62
CA MET A 1 35.23 15.22 -68.68
C MET A 1 35.11 14.69 -67.25
N ASN A 2 34.29 15.32 -66.40
CA ASN A 2 32.82 15.18 -66.30
C ASN A 2 32.53 13.80 -65.63
N GLU A 3 31.79 13.62 -64.54
CA GLU A 3 30.61 14.30 -63.99
C GLU A 3 30.44 14.03 -62.48
N ALA A 4 29.64 14.87 -61.84
CA ALA A 4 29.19 14.78 -60.46
C ALA A 4 28.12 13.69 -60.26
N ALA A 5 28.05 13.12 -59.05
CA ALA A 5 26.79 12.59 -58.51
C ALA A 5 26.82 12.63 -56.97
N THR A 6 26.09 13.59 -56.42
CA THR A 6 25.80 13.78 -54.98
C THR A 6 24.62 12.85 -54.57
N PRO A 7 24.12 12.91 -53.32
CA PRO A 7 24.09 11.81 -52.36
C PRO A 7 22.69 11.17 -52.21
N TRP A 8 22.62 9.95 -51.67
CA TRP A 8 21.35 9.42 -51.14
C TRP A 8 21.38 9.44 -49.61
N ASN A 9 20.96 10.59 -49.08
CA ASN A 9 20.46 10.75 -47.72
C ASN A 9 19.25 9.84 -47.53
N VAL A 10 19.38 8.79 -46.71
CA VAL A 10 18.22 8.09 -46.15
C VAL A 10 17.95 8.72 -44.79
N ALA A 11 17.00 9.66 -44.79
CA ALA A 11 16.42 10.20 -43.57
C ALA A 11 15.64 9.09 -42.85
N ALA A 12 16.23 8.52 -41.80
CA ALA A 12 15.49 7.73 -40.83
C ALA A 12 14.70 8.69 -39.93
N ALA A 13 13.48 8.99 -40.33
CA ALA A 13 12.48 9.61 -39.50
C ALA A 13 12.10 8.63 -38.37
N LEU A 14 12.65 8.83 -37.17
CA LEU A 14 12.15 8.16 -35.98
C LEU A 14 11.27 9.15 -35.19
N VAL A 15 9.97 9.00 -35.45
CA VAL A 15 8.80 9.27 -34.61
C VAL A 15 9.01 10.23 -33.43
N ALA A 16 8.35 11.38 -33.53
CA ALA A 16 8.03 12.25 -32.41
C ALA A 16 7.36 11.44 -31.28
N SER A 17 7.99 11.38 -30.11
CA SER A 17 7.37 10.96 -28.86
C SER A 17 6.35 12.01 -28.42
N GLN A 18 5.20 12.00 -29.09
CA GLN A 18 4.07 12.79 -28.64
C GLN A 18 3.56 12.21 -27.32
N GLY A 19 3.77 13.01 -26.27
CA GLY A 19 3.00 13.12 -25.04
C GLY A 19 2.17 11.92 -24.63
N ARG A 20 2.64 11.23 -23.59
CA ARG A 20 1.77 10.39 -22.78
C ARG A 20 1.77 10.95 -21.35
N PRO A 21 0.80 11.80 -20.96
CA PRO A 21 0.53 12.01 -19.54
C PRO A 21 -0.20 10.76 -19.03
N ALA A 22 0.54 9.69 -18.77
CA ALA A 22 0.00 8.49 -18.12
C ALA A 22 0.24 8.54 -16.60
N ALA A 23 0.17 9.73 -16.00
CA ALA A 23 0.46 9.94 -14.58
C ALA A 23 -0.78 10.20 -13.70
N GLU A 24 -1.98 10.23 -14.28
CA GLU A 24 -3.19 10.67 -13.58
C GLU A 24 -4.08 9.58 -12.94
N PRO A 25 -4.20 8.32 -13.42
CA PRO A 25 -5.04 7.35 -12.71
C PRO A 25 -4.39 6.86 -11.40
N ALA A 26 -3.06 6.72 -11.35
CA ALA A 26 -2.35 6.25 -10.16
C ALA A 26 -2.40 7.26 -9.01
N ARG A 27 -2.31 8.57 -9.30
CA ARG A 27 -2.39 9.63 -8.28
C ARG A 27 -3.79 9.79 -7.71
N ALA A 28 -4.84 9.60 -8.53
CA ALA A 28 -6.23 9.59 -8.06
C ALA A 28 -6.56 8.34 -7.23
N ALA A 29 -6.04 7.17 -7.59
CA ALA A 29 -6.20 5.94 -6.82
C ALA A 29 -5.52 6.01 -5.44
N LEU A 30 -4.34 6.64 -5.35
CA LEU A 30 -3.65 6.95 -4.09
C LEU A 30 -4.41 7.94 -3.20
N LEU A 31 -5.28 8.78 -3.77
CA LEU A 31 -6.08 9.76 -3.02
C LEU A 31 -7.36 9.17 -2.42
N HIS A 32 -7.77 7.95 -2.78
CA HIS A 32 -9.11 7.42 -2.47
C HIS A 32 -9.13 5.97 -1.93
N ALA A 33 -8.06 5.52 -1.26
CA ALA A 33 -8.18 4.36 -0.38
C ALA A 33 -8.53 4.87 1.04
N PRO A 34 -9.81 4.87 1.46
CA PRO A 34 -10.26 5.50 2.70
C PRO A 34 -9.57 4.94 3.95
N HIS A 35 -8.94 3.77 3.84
CA HIS A 35 -8.26 3.10 4.94
C HIS A 35 -6.77 2.84 4.70
N ALA A 36 -6.13 3.50 3.74
CA ALA A 36 -4.70 3.31 3.49
C ALA A 36 -3.81 3.43 4.75
N PRO A 37 -3.99 4.45 5.64
CA PRO A 37 -3.18 4.55 6.84
C PRO A 37 -3.44 3.42 7.84
N ALA A 38 -4.69 2.94 7.94
CA ALA A 38 -5.03 1.81 8.79
C ALA A 38 -4.41 0.50 8.26
N ARG A 39 -4.43 0.31 6.95
CA ARG A 39 -3.83 -0.85 6.27
C ARG A 39 -2.32 -0.89 6.46
N GLU A 40 -1.65 0.23 6.28
CA GLU A 40 -0.20 0.36 6.53
C GLU A 40 0.15 0.00 7.98
N ALA A 41 -0.61 0.51 8.94
CA ALA A 41 -0.41 0.21 10.35
C ALA A 41 -0.67 -1.27 10.70
N VAL A 42 -1.68 -1.91 10.10
CA VAL A 42 -1.94 -3.35 10.25
C VAL A 42 -0.78 -4.18 9.67
N GLU A 43 -0.25 -3.83 8.50
CA GLU A 43 0.91 -4.50 7.92
C GLU A 43 2.17 -4.31 8.78
N HIS A 44 2.39 -3.12 9.32
CA HIS A 44 3.49 -2.87 10.25
C HIS A 44 3.34 -3.75 11.50
N ALA A 45 2.15 -3.84 12.09
CA ALA A 45 1.90 -4.71 13.24
C ALA A 45 2.19 -6.19 12.94
N ARG A 46 1.89 -6.68 11.73
CA ARG A 46 2.21 -8.05 11.30
C ARG A 46 3.72 -8.31 11.26
N VAL A 47 4.49 -7.36 10.74
CA VAL A 47 5.96 -7.45 10.69
C VAL A 47 6.54 -7.46 12.10
N GLU A 48 6.11 -6.55 12.97
CA GLU A 48 6.60 -6.50 14.34
C GLU A 48 6.26 -7.77 15.13
N LEU A 49 5.05 -8.31 14.95
CA LEU A 49 4.65 -9.57 15.58
C LEU A 49 5.47 -10.76 15.05
N TYR A 50 5.78 -10.80 13.75
CA TYR A 50 6.65 -11.83 13.18
C TYR A 50 8.08 -11.76 13.75
N CYS A 51 8.55 -10.55 14.07
CA CYS A 51 9.85 -10.31 14.70
C CYS A 51 9.83 -10.42 16.24
N ASP A 52 8.75 -10.92 16.85
CA ASP A 52 8.56 -11.00 18.31
C ASP A 52 8.67 -9.64 19.05
N HIS A 53 8.32 -8.54 18.38
CA HIS A 53 8.30 -7.20 18.96
C HIS A 53 6.89 -6.80 19.43
N ASP A 54 6.35 -7.50 20.43
CA ASP A 54 4.97 -7.32 20.92
C ASP A 54 4.60 -5.86 21.23
N GLU A 55 5.49 -5.09 21.87
CA GLU A 55 5.23 -3.68 22.16
C GLU A 55 5.15 -2.80 20.92
N ALA A 56 5.95 -3.10 19.90
CA ALA A 56 5.95 -2.38 18.63
C ALA A 56 4.69 -2.73 17.82
N ALA A 57 4.30 -4.00 17.81
CA ALA A 57 3.05 -4.44 17.22
C ALA A 57 1.84 -3.75 17.88
N LEU A 58 1.82 -3.66 19.22
CA LEU A 58 0.76 -2.94 19.96
C LEU A 58 0.76 -1.43 19.71
N ARG A 59 1.92 -0.81 19.42
CA ARG A 59 1.99 0.59 18.97
C ARG A 59 1.32 0.75 17.61
N ALA A 60 1.70 -0.06 16.64
CA ALA A 60 1.14 -0.03 15.30
C ALA A 60 -0.39 -0.29 15.30
N LEU A 61 -0.89 -1.22 16.13
CA LEU A 61 -2.34 -1.43 16.29
C LEU A 61 -3.09 -0.23 16.87
N ARG A 62 -2.45 0.59 17.71
CA ARG A 62 -3.05 1.84 18.19
C ARG A 62 -3.15 2.88 17.07
N ASP A 63 -2.15 2.93 16.20
CA ASP A 63 -2.14 3.82 15.04
C ASP A 63 -3.22 3.40 14.03
N ALA A 64 -3.35 2.10 13.76
CA ALA A 64 -4.43 1.54 12.94
C ALA A 64 -5.82 1.94 13.46
N ARG A 65 -6.02 1.84 14.78
CA ARG A 65 -7.27 2.25 15.43
C ARG A 65 -7.53 3.76 15.32
N GLY A 66 -6.49 4.58 15.42
CA GLY A 66 -6.59 6.02 15.20
C GLY A 66 -7.08 6.32 13.79
N ALA A 67 -6.40 5.76 12.79
CA ALA A 67 -6.76 5.90 11.38
C ALA A 67 -8.19 5.42 11.07
N LEU A 68 -8.60 4.28 11.63
CA LEU A 68 -9.96 3.75 11.49
C LEU A 68 -11.02 4.68 12.07
N ARG A 69 -10.74 5.30 13.23
CA ARG A 69 -11.66 6.27 13.84
C ARG A 69 -11.80 7.53 12.97
N ASP A 70 -10.69 8.01 12.43
CA ASP A 70 -10.67 9.22 11.60
C ASP A 70 -11.35 9.00 10.25
N ALA A 71 -11.25 7.79 9.69
CA ALA A 71 -11.93 7.41 8.45
C ALA A 71 -13.45 7.25 8.61
N GLY A 72 -13.93 6.92 9.81
CA GLY A 72 -15.35 6.88 10.14
C GLY A 72 -16.15 5.70 9.58
N ASP A 73 -15.52 4.70 8.95
CA ASP A 73 -16.24 3.65 8.20
C ASP A 73 -15.49 2.31 8.08
N ALA A 74 -15.29 1.56 9.19
CA ALA A 74 -14.87 0.14 9.13
C ALA A 74 -14.97 -0.56 10.52
N PRO A 75 -16.19 -0.81 11.05
CA PRO A 75 -16.38 -1.38 12.39
C PRO A 75 -15.81 -2.80 12.53
N ASN A 76 -15.86 -3.61 11.46
CA ASN A 76 -15.30 -4.97 11.48
C ASN A 76 -13.77 -4.96 11.57
N ALA A 77 -13.11 -4.08 10.82
CA ALA A 77 -11.66 -3.90 10.92
C ALA A 77 -11.24 -3.41 12.31
N ALA A 78 -12.00 -2.49 12.90
CA ALA A 78 -11.75 -2.00 14.26
C ALA A 78 -11.86 -3.10 15.31
N LEU A 79 -12.88 -3.97 15.22
CA LEU A 79 -13.01 -5.12 16.11
C LEU A 79 -11.85 -6.11 15.95
N ALA A 80 -11.45 -6.42 14.72
CA ALA A 80 -10.33 -7.33 14.44
C ALA A 80 -8.98 -6.77 14.95
N VAL A 81 -8.77 -5.44 14.86
CA VAL A 81 -7.61 -4.75 15.45
C VAL A 81 -7.57 -4.89 16.97
N GLU A 82 -8.72 -4.73 17.65
CA GLU A 82 -8.80 -4.90 19.11
C GLU A 82 -8.61 -6.36 19.55
N GLU A 83 -9.15 -7.30 18.78
CA GLU A 83 -8.94 -8.74 18.97
C GLU A 83 -7.46 -9.12 18.83
N ALA A 84 -6.78 -8.65 17.78
CA ALA A 84 -5.35 -8.83 17.61
C ALA A 84 -4.56 -8.29 18.82
N ALA A 85 -4.88 -7.08 19.27
CA ALA A 85 -4.23 -6.48 20.42
C ALA A 85 -4.46 -7.27 21.71
N TRP A 86 -5.65 -7.87 21.87
CA TRP A 86 -5.96 -8.77 23.00
C TRP A 86 -5.09 -10.02 22.97
N HIS A 87 -4.93 -10.65 21.81
CA HIS A 87 -4.10 -11.85 21.66
C HIS A 87 -2.61 -11.58 21.88
N ILE A 88 -2.07 -10.45 21.39
CA ILE A 88 -0.67 -10.07 21.63
C ILE A 88 -0.40 -9.92 23.14
N ARG A 89 -1.29 -9.23 23.88
CA ARG A 89 -1.15 -9.06 25.34
C ARG A 89 -1.20 -10.39 26.12
N ARG A 90 -1.69 -11.46 25.51
CA ARG A 90 -1.74 -12.80 26.10
C ARG A 90 -0.65 -13.74 25.56
N HIS A 91 0.27 -13.22 24.73
CA HIS A 91 1.29 -14.00 24.05
C HIS A 91 0.70 -15.17 23.22
N HIS A 92 -0.37 -14.88 22.50
CA HIS A 92 -1.05 -15.79 21.58
C HIS A 92 -0.78 -15.36 20.12
N PRO A 93 0.45 -15.57 19.59
CA PRO A 93 0.87 -14.98 18.32
C PRO A 93 0.12 -15.56 17.11
N GLY A 94 -0.29 -16.83 17.16
CA GLY A 94 -1.03 -17.46 16.06
C GLY A 94 -2.42 -16.85 15.87
N GLU A 95 -3.15 -16.66 16.96
CA GLU A 95 -4.45 -16.01 16.96
C GLU A 95 -4.35 -14.51 16.68
N ALA A 96 -3.31 -13.84 17.19
CA ALA A 96 -3.03 -12.45 16.84
C ALA A 96 -2.80 -12.29 15.32
N GLN A 97 -2.03 -13.18 14.70
CA GLN A 97 -1.85 -13.19 13.25
C GLN A 97 -3.17 -13.46 12.48
N ALA A 98 -4.05 -14.31 13.01
CA ALA A 98 -5.35 -14.57 12.40
C ALA A 98 -6.25 -13.33 12.44
N ALA A 99 -6.31 -12.65 13.59
CA ALA A 99 -7.05 -11.40 13.73
C ALA A 99 -6.48 -10.27 12.86
N LEU A 100 -5.14 -10.16 12.73
CA LEU A 100 -4.48 -9.22 11.83
C LEU A 100 -4.84 -9.46 10.35
N ARG A 101 -4.91 -10.73 9.92
CA ARG A 101 -5.39 -11.07 8.56
C ARG A 101 -6.84 -10.66 8.36
N HIS A 102 -7.70 -10.96 9.33
CA HIS A 102 -9.11 -10.55 9.27
C HIS A 102 -9.26 -9.01 9.22
N ALA A 103 -8.45 -8.27 9.99
CA ALA A 103 -8.41 -6.82 9.92
C ALA A 103 -8.00 -6.33 8.52
N HIS A 104 -6.98 -6.94 7.91
CA HIS A 104 -6.53 -6.60 6.56
C HIS A 104 -7.62 -6.86 5.52
N ASP A 105 -8.26 -8.05 5.55
CA ASP A 105 -9.34 -8.41 4.62
C ASP A 105 -10.55 -7.48 4.76
N ALA A 106 -10.82 -6.95 5.96
CA ALA A 106 -11.90 -6.01 6.22
C ALA A 106 -11.58 -4.56 5.80
N LEU A 107 -10.34 -4.27 5.40
CA LEU A 107 -9.87 -2.96 4.93
C LEU A 107 -9.80 -2.85 3.40
N GLU A 108 -10.01 -3.95 2.68
CA GLU A 108 -10.12 -4.03 1.21
C GLU A 108 -11.54 -3.74 0.72
#